data_AF-A0A7Y5J248-F1
#
_entry.id   AF-A0A7Y5J248-F1
#
_cell.length_a   1.000
_cell.length_b   1.000
_cell.length_c   1.000
_cell.angle_alpha   90.00
_cell.angle_beta   90.00
_cell.angle_gamma   90.00
#
_symmetry.space_group_name_H-M   'P 1'
#
loop_
_entity.id
_entity.type
_entity.pdbx_description
1 polymer ?
#
loop_
_entity_poly.entity_id
_entity_poly.type
_entity_poly.pdbx_seq_one_letter_code
_entity_poly.pdbx_strand_id
1 'polypeptide(L)'
;MTEVTYLHGIPANEYRDRGKRVGAQPFLNYGQMTVGETRLALASEQAKILAAYYPEMKEFAVGAQELDNLLYKGLHQGIYLGLSAPAFVRRAVGQARGKTQPEGGGILQRRASVGNLIPFEDCDALMTATQDPWAQHEEYIYTENAQSLFCRERNGEIQILNQHLEKSAHHLLYEYVTNANTVPGIVATKHVLHRNAVSKVGQLFVFDRANLVLWLRNGVMRNNALNGAPPYQPEVTINALKPGAGVGEPITLAAITGIITAIIGAVSATVALLKALKAAKEQEIKTVAQGIGTPTFGPEQGDWKNWAGSSQPGATPEGEGGKDLESYLPLLLGGAAILMLK
;
A
#
# COMPACT_ATOMS: atom_id res chain seq x y z
N MET A 1 14.60 32.22 18.30
CA MET A 1 13.51 32.52 17.35
C MET A 1 14.17 32.70 15.99
N THR A 2 14.10 31.69 15.14
CA THR A 2 14.78 31.70 13.84
C THR A 2 13.81 32.26 12.81
N GLU A 3 14.11 33.43 12.25
CA GLU A 3 13.31 34.02 11.17
C GLU A 3 13.32 33.10 9.96
N VAL A 4 12.13 32.61 9.60
CA VAL A 4 11.91 31.88 8.34
C VAL A 4 11.70 32.93 7.27
N THR A 5 12.70 33.13 6.42
CA THR A 5 12.63 34.08 5.30
C THR A 5 11.67 33.54 4.24
N TYR A 6 10.52 34.20 4.10
CA TYR A 6 9.56 33.93 3.03
C TYR A 6 9.94 34.71 1.78
N LEU A 7 10.49 34.02 0.79
CA LEU A 7 10.63 34.50 -0.58
C LEU A 7 9.73 33.63 -1.48
N HIS A 8 8.54 34.13 -1.79
CA HIS A 8 7.64 33.65 -2.86
C HIS A 8 7.02 32.24 -2.79
N GLY A 9 6.39 31.88 -1.67
CA GLY A 9 5.56 30.68 -1.56
C GLY A 9 6.34 29.45 -1.10
N ILE A 10 5.81 28.75 -0.09
CA ILE A 10 6.27 27.47 0.49
C ILE A 10 7.80 27.41 0.73
N PRO A 11 8.27 27.58 1.99
CA PRO A 11 9.69 27.41 2.32
C PRO A 11 10.26 26.13 1.69
N ALA A 12 11.48 26.19 1.12
CA ALA A 12 12.09 25.06 0.41
C ALA A 12 12.11 23.73 1.22
N ASN A 13 11.97 23.81 2.54
CA ASN A 13 11.91 22.66 3.45
C ASN A 13 10.50 22.25 3.89
N GLU A 14 9.43 22.96 3.53
CA GLU A 14 8.09 22.68 4.04
C GLU A 14 7.65 21.25 3.73
N TYR A 15 7.76 20.79 2.48
CA TYR A 15 7.37 19.42 2.11
C TYR A 15 8.18 18.35 2.83
N ARG A 16 9.48 18.60 3.02
CA ARG A 16 10.35 17.69 3.77
C ARG A 16 9.99 17.66 5.24
N ASP A 17 9.67 18.80 5.84
CA ASP A 17 9.28 18.92 7.23
C ASP A 17 7.90 18.31 7.49
N ARG A 18 6.95 18.50 6.58
CA ARG A 18 5.65 17.79 6.59
C ARG A 18 5.84 16.29 6.45
N GLY A 19 6.74 15.88 5.56
CA GLY A 19 7.13 14.48 5.36
C GLY A 19 7.58 13.78 6.63
N LYS A 20 8.38 14.45 7.47
CA LYS A 20 8.84 13.91 8.77
C LYS A 20 7.71 13.63 9.76
N ARG A 21 6.53 14.25 9.60
CA ARG A 21 5.36 13.99 10.45
C ARG A 21 4.63 12.71 10.05
N VAL A 22 4.83 12.23 8.82
CA VAL A 22 4.26 10.98 8.37
C VAL A 22 4.99 9.84 9.10
N GLY A 23 4.29 9.20 10.02
CA GLY A 23 4.83 8.11 10.82
C GLY A 23 5.27 6.90 9.99
N ALA A 24 5.96 5.96 10.61
CA ALA A 24 6.23 4.67 9.99
C ALA A 24 4.92 3.90 9.74
N GLN A 25 4.98 2.95 8.81
CA GLN A 25 3.90 2.00 8.62
C GLN A 25 3.62 1.24 9.93
N PRO A 26 2.37 1.18 10.40
CA PRO A 26 2.01 0.31 11.52
C PRO A 26 1.98 -1.15 11.07
N PHE A 27 2.20 -2.03 12.03
CA PHE A 27 2.13 -3.46 11.78
C PHE A 27 0.69 -3.87 11.43
N LEU A 28 0.52 -4.52 10.27
CA LEU A 28 -0.75 -5.05 9.79
C LEU A 28 -0.78 -6.57 9.95
N ASN A 29 -1.47 -7.05 11.00
CA ASN A 29 -1.69 -8.48 11.20
C ASN A 29 -2.91 -8.95 10.40
N TYR A 30 -2.72 -9.17 9.10
CA TYR A 30 -3.80 -9.60 8.22
C TYR A 30 -4.25 -11.05 8.46
N GLY A 31 -3.49 -11.87 9.19
CA GLY A 31 -3.88 -13.25 9.55
C GLY A 31 -5.10 -13.31 10.46
N GLN A 32 -5.36 -12.22 11.20
CA GLN A 32 -6.49 -12.09 12.12
C GLN A 32 -7.64 -11.25 11.56
N MET A 33 -7.57 -10.84 10.29
CA MET A 33 -8.49 -9.89 9.68
C MET A 33 -9.26 -10.53 8.53
N THR A 34 -10.50 -10.06 8.32
CA THR A 34 -11.21 -10.31 7.07
C THR A 34 -10.67 -9.43 5.94
N VAL A 35 -11.02 -9.76 4.70
CA VAL A 35 -10.68 -8.92 3.54
C VAL A 35 -11.24 -7.50 3.68
N GLY A 36 -12.43 -7.37 4.25
CA GLY A 36 -13.03 -6.07 4.53
C GLY A 36 -12.28 -5.29 5.61
N GLU A 37 -11.95 -5.94 6.72
CA GLU A 37 -11.19 -5.32 7.82
C GLU A 37 -9.80 -4.88 7.32
N THR A 38 -9.08 -5.72 6.56
CA THR A 38 -7.77 -5.36 5.97
C THR A 38 -7.88 -4.15 5.05
N ARG A 39 -8.88 -4.14 4.16
CA ARG A 39 -9.15 -3.00 3.27
C ARG A 39 -9.37 -1.71 4.06
N LEU A 40 -10.14 -1.80 5.14
CA LEU A 40 -10.49 -0.66 5.97
C LEU A 40 -9.29 -0.14 6.77
N ALA A 41 -8.43 -1.04 7.28
CA ALA A 41 -7.18 -0.68 7.92
C ALA A 41 -6.23 0.04 6.95
N LEU A 42 -6.09 -0.48 5.73
CA LEU A 42 -5.28 0.18 4.72
C LEU A 42 -5.86 1.54 4.30
N ALA A 43 -7.18 1.69 4.23
CA ALA A 43 -7.82 2.99 3.99
C ALA A 43 -7.59 3.97 5.16
N SER A 44 -7.62 3.48 6.41
CA SER A 44 -7.27 4.27 7.61
C SER A 44 -5.83 4.76 7.53
N GLU A 45 -4.89 3.90 7.14
CA GLU A 45 -3.49 4.27 6.94
C GLU A 45 -3.31 5.35 5.86
N GLN A 46 -4.06 5.26 4.76
CA GLN A 46 -4.04 6.29 3.74
C GLN A 46 -4.50 7.66 4.30
N ALA A 47 -5.57 7.66 5.09
CA ALA A 47 -6.07 8.86 5.75
C ALA A 47 -5.08 9.41 6.78
N LYS A 48 -4.39 8.55 7.55
CA LYS A 48 -3.35 8.95 8.51
C LYS A 48 -2.13 9.58 7.83
N ILE A 49 -1.68 9.04 6.70
CA ILE A 49 -0.60 9.63 5.89
C ILE A 49 -0.97 11.07 5.51
N LEU A 50 -2.20 11.27 5.02
CA LEU A 50 -2.66 12.59 4.61
C LEU A 50 -2.93 13.53 5.77
N ALA A 51 -3.51 13.06 6.87
CA ALA A 51 -3.74 13.85 8.06
C ALA A 51 -2.43 14.37 8.66
N ALA A 52 -1.39 13.53 8.68
CA ALA A 52 -0.06 13.92 9.14
C ALA A 52 0.62 14.93 8.21
N TYR A 53 0.43 14.76 6.89
CA TYR A 53 1.03 15.66 5.90
C TYR A 53 0.29 17.00 5.78
N TYR A 54 -1.05 16.97 5.80
CA TYR A 54 -1.97 18.11 5.65
C TYR A 54 -2.84 18.30 6.91
N PRO A 55 -2.28 18.70 8.06
CA PRO A 55 -3.02 18.87 9.32
C PRO A 55 -4.13 19.94 9.26
N GLU A 56 -4.03 20.87 8.31
CA GLU A 56 -5.05 21.86 8.02
C GLU A 56 -6.35 21.23 7.47
N MET A 57 -6.25 20.06 6.82
CA MET A 57 -7.37 19.31 6.27
C MET A 57 -7.94 18.35 7.33
N LYS A 58 -8.70 18.89 8.29
CA LYS A 58 -9.27 18.14 9.41
C LYS A 58 -10.08 16.91 9.00
N GLU A 59 -10.66 16.90 7.81
CA GLU A 59 -11.44 15.78 7.27
C GLU A 59 -10.63 14.46 7.23
N PHE A 60 -9.32 14.52 6.96
CA PHE A 60 -8.47 13.31 6.96
C PHE A 60 -8.26 12.74 8.37
N ALA A 61 -8.05 13.62 9.35
CA ALA A 61 -7.90 13.20 10.75
C ALA A 61 -9.20 12.61 11.29
N VAL A 62 -10.34 13.25 11.01
CA VAL A 62 -11.68 12.75 11.38
C VAL A 62 -11.92 11.41 10.71
N GLY A 63 -11.66 11.28 9.41
CA GLY A 63 -11.90 10.03 8.71
C GLY A 63 -10.98 8.89 9.16
N ALA A 64 -9.71 9.15 9.46
CA ALA A 64 -8.82 8.16 10.06
C ALA A 64 -9.38 7.66 11.40
N GLN A 65 -9.82 8.58 12.28
CA GLN A 65 -10.42 8.23 13.56
C GLN A 65 -11.71 7.41 13.41
N GLU A 66 -12.58 7.77 12.46
CA GLU A 66 -13.81 7.01 12.20
C GLU A 66 -13.52 5.59 11.69
N LEU A 67 -12.54 5.43 10.79
CA LEU A 67 -12.11 4.13 10.28
C LEU A 67 -11.50 3.26 11.38
N ASP A 68 -10.66 3.83 12.24
CA ASP A 68 -10.09 3.11 13.40
C ASP A 68 -11.18 2.70 14.40
N ASN A 69 -12.16 3.57 14.66
CA ASN A 69 -13.30 3.24 15.51
C ASN A 69 -14.15 2.09 14.95
N LEU A 70 -14.32 2.03 13.62
CA LEU A 70 -15.03 0.94 12.95
C LEU A 70 -14.26 -0.39 13.05
N LEU A 71 -12.94 -0.35 12.88
CA LEU A 71 -12.06 -1.51 13.07
C LEU A 71 -12.09 -2.01 14.52
N TYR A 72 -12.06 -1.09 15.48
CA TYR A 72 -12.15 -1.39 16.91
C TYR A 72 -13.48 -2.08 17.25
N LYS A 73 -14.60 -1.54 16.77
CA LYS A 73 -15.94 -2.08 17.04
C LYS A 73 -16.27 -3.36 16.24
N GLY A 74 -15.47 -3.68 15.23
CA GLY A 74 -15.69 -4.81 14.32
C GLY A 74 -16.63 -4.43 13.16
N LEU A 75 -16.05 -4.24 11.97
CA LEU A 75 -16.75 -3.80 10.74
C LEU A 75 -18.04 -4.58 10.43
N HIS A 76 -18.09 -5.86 10.81
CA HIS A 76 -19.18 -6.76 10.45
C HIS A 76 -20.32 -6.83 11.49
N GLN A 77 -20.22 -6.10 12.62
CA GLN A 77 -21.21 -6.14 13.71
C GLN A 77 -22.38 -5.15 13.54
N GLY A 78 -22.79 -4.86 12.31
CA GLY A 78 -23.96 -4.01 12.05
C GLY A 78 -23.77 -2.51 12.35
N ILE A 79 -22.54 -2.00 12.25
CA ILE A 79 -22.25 -0.60 12.59
C ILE A 79 -22.89 0.36 11.57
N TYR A 80 -23.54 1.41 12.08
CA TYR A 80 -24.04 2.54 11.31
C TYR A 80 -23.01 3.67 11.30
N LEU A 81 -22.63 4.11 10.10
CA LEU A 81 -21.91 5.36 9.92
C LEU A 81 -22.90 6.52 10.03
N GLY A 82 -22.52 7.56 10.79
CA GLY A 82 -23.25 8.82 10.77
C GLY A 82 -23.19 9.48 9.40
N LEU A 83 -24.21 10.25 9.03
CA LEU A 83 -24.24 11.02 7.78
C LEU A 83 -23.12 12.07 7.71
N SER A 84 -22.54 12.44 8.84
CA SER A 84 -21.40 13.37 8.97
C SER A 84 -20.05 12.76 8.56
N ALA A 85 -19.97 11.43 8.40
CA ALA A 85 -18.72 10.77 8.03
C ALA A 85 -18.20 11.28 6.68
N PRO A 86 -16.90 11.57 6.51
CA PRO A 86 -16.32 11.95 5.23
C PRO A 86 -16.73 11.02 4.08
N ALA A 87 -16.91 11.56 2.87
CA ALA A 87 -17.39 10.77 1.73
C ALA A 87 -16.47 9.58 1.41
N PHE A 88 -15.15 9.74 1.61
CA PHE A 88 -14.19 8.67 1.41
C PHE A 88 -14.34 7.53 2.44
N VAL A 89 -14.68 7.85 3.70
CA VAL A 89 -14.94 6.86 4.76
C VAL A 89 -16.15 6.01 4.39
N ARG A 90 -17.25 6.66 3.98
CA ARG A 90 -18.47 5.95 3.57
C ARG A 90 -18.22 5.00 2.40
N ARG A 91 -17.44 5.42 1.40
CA ARG A 91 -17.06 4.56 0.28
C ARG A 91 -16.17 3.40 0.70
N ALA A 92 -15.15 3.64 1.52
CA ALA A 92 -14.25 2.60 2.03
C ALA A 92 -15.06 1.52 2.77
N VAL A 93 -15.99 1.93 3.62
CA VAL A 93 -16.85 1.03 4.39
C VAL A 93 -17.84 0.29 3.50
N GLY A 94 -18.45 0.96 2.52
CA GLY A 94 -19.32 0.32 1.54
C GLY A 94 -18.62 -0.79 0.75
N GLN A 95 -17.34 -0.59 0.38
CA GLN A 95 -16.54 -1.58 -0.32
C GLN A 95 -16.05 -2.74 0.58
N ALA A 96 -15.92 -2.49 1.89
CA ALA A 96 -15.35 -3.43 2.84
C ALA A 96 -16.39 -4.30 3.56
N ARG A 97 -17.57 -3.74 3.89
CA ARG A 97 -18.54 -4.35 4.82
C ARG A 97 -19.00 -5.76 4.43
N GLY A 98 -19.15 -6.03 3.13
CA GLY A 98 -19.57 -7.33 2.59
C GLY A 98 -18.46 -8.36 2.41
N LYS A 99 -17.21 -8.03 2.74
CA LYS A 99 -16.04 -8.89 2.52
C LYS A 99 -15.63 -9.56 3.84
N THR A 100 -16.39 -10.57 4.25
CA THR A 100 -16.23 -11.25 5.55
C THR A 100 -15.25 -12.41 5.53
N GLN A 101 -14.78 -12.82 4.35
CA GLN A 101 -13.84 -13.93 4.23
C GLN A 101 -12.47 -13.57 4.83
N PRO A 102 -11.71 -14.55 5.35
CA PRO A 102 -10.37 -14.33 5.91
C PRO A 102 -9.43 -13.72 4.86
N GLU A 103 -8.64 -12.70 5.21
CA GLU A 103 -7.64 -12.15 4.28
C GLU A 103 -6.57 -13.20 3.97
N GLY A 104 -6.03 -13.87 5.00
CA GLY A 104 -4.97 -14.88 4.88
C GLY A 104 -5.41 -16.27 4.40
N GLY A 105 -6.63 -16.47 3.89
CA GLY A 105 -7.16 -17.80 3.50
C GLY A 105 -7.54 -18.74 4.66
N GLY A 106 -7.26 -18.34 5.90
CA GLY A 106 -7.73 -18.94 7.14
C GLY A 106 -7.60 -17.92 8.28
N ILE A 107 -8.45 -17.99 9.31
CA ILE A 107 -8.31 -17.13 10.48
C ILE A 107 -7.70 -17.95 11.60
N LEU A 108 -6.48 -17.58 11.96
CA LEU A 108 -5.91 -17.96 13.24
C LEU A 108 -6.66 -17.14 14.31
N GLN A 109 -7.17 -17.84 15.34
CA GLN A 109 -8.05 -17.34 16.42
C GLN A 109 -8.63 -15.91 16.25
N ARG A 110 -9.79 -15.80 15.60
CA ARG A 110 -10.41 -14.50 15.31
C ARG A 110 -10.73 -13.73 16.59
N ARG A 111 -10.18 -12.54 16.74
CA ARG A 111 -10.66 -11.56 17.74
C ARG A 111 -11.82 -10.77 17.17
N ALA A 112 -12.83 -10.49 18.00
CA ALA A 112 -14.02 -9.74 17.60
C ALA A 112 -13.72 -8.26 17.27
N SER A 113 -12.58 -7.74 17.73
CA SER A 113 -12.12 -6.36 17.58
C SER A 113 -10.68 -6.30 17.08
N VAL A 114 -10.43 -5.51 16.04
CA VAL A 114 -9.07 -5.29 15.48
C VAL A 114 -8.22 -4.36 16.37
N GLY A 115 -8.84 -3.61 17.29
CA GLY A 115 -8.12 -2.72 18.21
C GLY A 115 -7.16 -3.40 19.18
N ASN A 116 -7.30 -4.71 19.37
CA ASN A 116 -6.47 -5.52 20.26
C ASN A 116 -5.62 -6.54 19.47
N LEU A 117 -5.30 -6.25 18.21
CA LEU A 117 -4.42 -7.13 17.42
C LEU A 117 -3.06 -7.23 18.11
N ILE A 118 -2.63 -8.46 18.39
CA ILE A 118 -1.24 -8.72 18.73
C ILE A 118 -0.49 -8.76 17.41
N PRO A 119 0.69 -8.13 17.28
CA PRO A 119 1.47 -8.19 16.05
C PRO A 119 1.71 -9.64 15.58
N PHE A 120 1.88 -10.57 16.52
CA PHE A 120 2.05 -11.98 16.23
C PHE A 120 1.14 -12.82 17.12
N GLU A 121 0.64 -13.92 16.57
CA GLU A 121 -0.04 -14.90 17.41
C GLU A 121 0.95 -15.73 18.21
N ASP A 122 0.56 -16.04 19.44
CA ASP A 122 1.27 -17.01 20.26
C ASP A 122 1.01 -18.42 19.70
N CYS A 123 1.90 -18.88 18.84
CA CYS A 123 1.80 -20.19 18.22
C CYS A 123 2.08 -21.33 19.21
N ASP A 124 2.71 -21.05 20.35
CA ASP A 124 3.00 -22.05 21.38
C ASP A 124 1.70 -22.43 22.11
N ALA A 125 0.77 -21.47 22.25
CA ALA A 125 -0.58 -21.74 22.75
C ALA A 125 -1.41 -22.68 21.86
N LEU A 126 -0.95 -22.95 20.63
CA LEU A 126 -1.57 -23.90 19.69
C LEU A 126 -0.90 -25.28 19.72
N MET A 127 0.19 -25.47 20.46
CA MET A 127 0.88 -26.77 20.56
C MET A 127 0.04 -27.80 21.32
N THR A 128 0.26 -29.08 21.01
CA THR A 128 -0.42 -30.16 21.73
C THR A 128 0.37 -30.53 22.97
N ALA A 129 -0.23 -30.38 24.15
CA ALA A 129 0.31 -30.91 25.39
C ALA A 129 0.11 -32.43 25.42
N THR A 130 1.22 -33.18 25.50
CA THR A 130 1.22 -34.64 25.62
C THR A 130 1.89 -35.01 26.94
N GLN A 131 1.26 -35.85 27.76
CA GLN A 131 1.87 -36.31 29.00
C GLN A 131 3.14 -37.13 28.67
N ASP A 132 4.25 -36.85 29.35
CA ASP A 132 5.48 -37.62 29.19
C ASP A 132 5.28 -39.03 29.78
N PRO A 133 5.34 -40.11 28.97
CA PRO A 133 5.17 -41.46 29.48
C PRO A 133 6.33 -41.92 30.37
N TRP A 134 7.45 -41.19 30.40
CA TRP A 134 8.65 -41.53 31.15
C TRP A 134 8.84 -40.66 32.41
N ALA A 135 8.02 -39.64 32.60
CA ALA A 135 8.14 -38.76 33.76
C ALA A 135 7.62 -39.43 35.03
N GLN A 136 8.36 -39.25 36.14
CA GLN A 136 7.97 -39.76 37.46
C GLN A 136 6.84 -38.93 38.12
N HIS A 137 6.54 -37.77 37.54
CA HIS A 137 5.50 -36.83 37.96
C HIS A 137 4.69 -36.37 36.73
N GLU A 138 3.57 -35.67 36.96
CA GLU A 138 2.81 -35.06 35.85
C GLU A 138 3.65 -33.99 35.15
N GLU A 139 4.31 -34.41 34.07
CA GLU A 139 5.06 -33.56 33.16
C GLU A 139 4.45 -33.64 31.77
N TYR A 140 4.35 -32.49 31.10
CA TYR A 140 3.79 -32.37 29.76
C TYR A 140 4.89 -31.94 28.79
N ILE A 141 5.01 -32.67 27.68
CA ILE A 141 5.80 -32.30 26.52
C ILE A 141 4.88 -31.61 25.52
N TYR A 142 5.27 -30.42 25.09
CA TYR A 142 4.57 -29.69 24.04
C TYR A 142 5.15 -30.11 22.70
N THR A 143 4.32 -30.70 21.85
CA THR A 143 4.71 -31.09 20.49
C THR A 143 4.07 -30.15 19.48
N GLU A 144 4.85 -29.79 18.45
CA GLU A 144 4.32 -29.03 17.33
C GLU A 144 3.27 -29.86 16.60
N ASN A 145 2.19 -29.20 16.21
CA ASN A 145 1.14 -29.79 15.39
C ASN A 145 0.95 -28.93 14.12
N ALA A 146 0.07 -29.39 13.24
CA ALA A 146 -0.19 -28.69 11.98
C ALA A 146 -0.65 -27.23 12.18
N GLN A 147 -1.37 -26.93 13.28
CA GLN A 147 -1.86 -25.58 13.57
C GLN A 147 -0.74 -24.66 14.07
N SER A 148 0.11 -25.14 14.98
CA SER A 148 1.25 -24.35 15.48
C SER A 148 2.26 -24.07 14.37
N LEU A 149 2.53 -25.04 13.50
CA LEU A 149 3.38 -24.87 12.32
C LEU A 149 2.79 -23.83 11.34
N PHE A 150 1.51 -23.97 10.98
CA PHE A 150 0.83 -23.01 10.12
C PHE A 150 0.82 -21.59 10.72
N CYS A 151 0.64 -21.46 12.03
CA CYS A 151 0.73 -20.18 12.74
C CYS A 151 2.13 -19.56 12.63
N ARG A 152 3.21 -20.34 12.85
CA ARG A 152 4.58 -19.84 12.74
C ARG A 152 4.90 -19.38 11.31
N GLU A 153 4.54 -20.18 10.32
CA GLU A 153 4.68 -19.83 8.90
C GLU A 153 3.95 -18.53 8.59
N ARG A 154 2.69 -18.41 9.01
CA ARG A 154 1.87 -17.22 8.79
C ARG A 154 2.45 -15.97 9.47
N ASN A 155 2.92 -16.08 10.71
CA ASN A 155 3.57 -14.97 11.42
C ASN A 155 4.83 -14.51 10.68
N GLY A 156 5.65 -15.44 10.20
CA GLY A 156 6.83 -15.12 9.39
C GLY A 156 6.47 -14.43 8.07
N GLU A 157 5.43 -14.90 7.40
CA GLU A 157 4.88 -14.29 6.19
C GLU A 157 4.40 -12.84 6.42
N ILE A 158 3.61 -12.62 7.48
CA ILE A 158 3.12 -11.31 7.89
C ILE A 158 4.30 -10.37 8.18
N GLN A 159 5.34 -10.87 8.88
CA GLN A 159 6.53 -10.10 9.18
C GLN A 159 7.26 -9.64 7.91
N ILE A 160 7.45 -10.54 6.94
CA ILE A 160 8.13 -10.24 5.68
C ILE A 160 7.40 -9.13 4.92
N LEU A 161 6.08 -9.23 4.78
CA LEU A 161 5.28 -8.22 4.08
C LEU A 161 5.34 -6.87 4.82
N ASN A 162 5.16 -6.85 6.13
CA ASN A 162 5.23 -5.61 6.92
C ASN A 162 6.60 -4.93 6.87
N GLN A 163 7.69 -5.70 6.79
CA GLN A 163 9.04 -5.12 6.79
C GLN A 163 9.46 -4.53 5.44
N HIS A 164 8.97 -5.10 4.33
CA HIS A 164 9.54 -4.87 3.02
C HIS A 164 8.55 -4.40 1.94
N LEU A 165 7.27 -4.78 2.02
CA LEU A 165 6.32 -4.53 0.93
C LEU A 165 6.15 -3.04 0.66
N GLU A 166 5.89 -2.25 1.69
CA GLU A 166 5.66 -0.81 1.54
C GLU A 166 6.89 -0.07 0.99
N LYS A 167 8.08 -0.46 1.46
CA LYS A 167 9.36 0.10 1.00
C LYS A 167 9.65 -0.25 -0.46
N SER A 168 9.15 -1.39 -0.94
CA SER A 168 9.28 -1.83 -2.34
C SER A 168 8.30 -1.16 -3.29
N ALA A 169 7.36 -0.35 -2.79
CA ALA A 169 6.18 0.06 -3.57
C ALA A 169 6.50 0.83 -4.87
N HIS A 170 7.47 1.75 -4.84
CA HIS A 170 7.90 2.47 -6.05
C HIS A 170 8.52 1.54 -7.11
N HIS A 171 9.07 0.39 -6.73
CA HIS A 171 9.58 -0.59 -7.70
C HIS A 171 8.46 -1.20 -8.53
N LEU A 172 7.25 -1.24 -7.99
CA LEU A 172 6.05 -1.79 -8.64
C LEU A 172 5.14 -0.68 -9.18
N LEU A 173 5.64 0.56 -9.34
CA LEU A 173 4.82 1.74 -9.63
C LEU A 173 3.97 1.61 -10.91
N TYR A 174 4.46 0.96 -11.97
CA TYR A 174 3.64 0.78 -13.17
C TYR A 174 2.44 -0.16 -13.02
N GLU A 175 2.21 -0.83 -11.87
CA GLU A 175 0.93 -1.47 -11.55
C GLU A 175 -0.27 -0.53 -11.78
N TYR A 176 -0.05 0.77 -11.56
CA TYR A 176 -1.07 1.82 -11.56
C TYR A 176 -1.21 2.56 -12.88
N VAL A 177 -0.58 2.09 -13.97
CA VAL A 177 -0.89 2.63 -15.30
C VAL A 177 -2.34 2.31 -15.63
N THR A 178 -3.14 3.35 -15.89
CA THR A 178 -4.59 3.23 -16.11
C THR A 178 -4.94 2.71 -17.49
N ASN A 179 -4.18 3.11 -18.52
CA ASN A 179 -4.36 2.65 -19.89
C ASN A 179 -3.02 2.37 -20.57
N ALA A 180 -2.64 1.09 -20.61
CA ALA A 180 -1.40 0.62 -21.21
C ALA A 180 -1.27 0.95 -22.72
N ASN A 181 -2.39 1.20 -23.41
CA ASN A 181 -2.39 1.52 -24.85
C ASN A 181 -2.02 2.98 -25.13
N THR A 182 -1.95 3.84 -24.10
CA THR A 182 -1.66 5.27 -24.25
C THR A 182 -0.24 5.66 -23.83
N VAL A 183 0.54 4.68 -23.36
CA VAL A 183 1.90 4.87 -22.84
C VAL A 183 2.92 4.24 -23.77
N PRO A 184 4.22 4.60 -23.67
CA PRO A 184 5.28 3.95 -24.45
C PRO A 184 5.31 2.43 -24.27
N GLY A 185 5.72 1.70 -25.30
CA GLY A 185 5.75 0.23 -25.28
C GLY A 185 6.52 -0.35 -24.08
N ILE A 186 7.65 0.25 -23.70
CA ILE A 186 8.41 -0.16 -22.51
C ILE A 186 7.62 -0.03 -21.20
N VAL A 187 6.85 1.07 -21.04
CA VAL A 187 5.97 1.27 -19.88
C VAL A 187 4.84 0.25 -19.89
N ALA A 188 4.23 0.00 -21.06
CA ALA A 188 3.17 -1.00 -21.21
C ALA A 188 3.66 -2.41 -20.86
N THR A 189 4.87 -2.79 -21.30
CA THR A 189 5.50 -4.07 -20.94
C THR A 189 5.75 -4.15 -19.43
N LYS A 190 6.37 -3.13 -18.82
CA LYS A 190 6.62 -3.11 -17.37
C LYS A 190 5.32 -3.12 -16.57
N HIS A 191 4.26 -2.46 -17.02
CA HIS A 191 2.93 -2.53 -16.40
C HIS A 191 2.43 -3.98 -16.27
N VAL A 192 2.51 -4.77 -17.35
CA VAL A 192 2.12 -6.20 -17.32
C VAL A 192 2.99 -6.98 -16.33
N LEU A 193 4.31 -6.75 -16.34
CA LEU A 193 5.23 -7.41 -15.43
C LEU A 193 4.95 -7.06 -13.96
N HIS A 194 4.67 -5.80 -13.65
CA HIS A 194 4.32 -5.34 -12.30
C HIS A 194 3.00 -5.97 -11.84
N ARG A 195 1.98 -6.02 -12.71
CA ARG A 195 0.71 -6.72 -12.43
C ARG A 195 0.89 -8.18 -12.11
N ASN A 196 1.74 -8.86 -12.86
CA ASN A 196 2.06 -10.26 -12.61
C ASN A 196 2.80 -10.42 -11.28
N ALA A 197 3.78 -9.57 -10.98
CA ALA A 197 4.52 -9.57 -9.72
C ALA A 197 3.58 -9.39 -8.51
N VAL A 198 2.73 -8.36 -8.53
CA VAL A 198 1.74 -8.10 -7.46
C VAL A 198 0.79 -9.28 -7.30
N SER A 199 0.25 -9.82 -8.40
CA SER A 199 -0.67 -10.96 -8.34
C SER A 199 0.00 -12.21 -7.77
N LYS A 200 1.27 -12.44 -8.09
CA LYS A 200 2.03 -13.57 -7.57
C LYS A 200 2.39 -13.41 -6.10
N VAL A 201 2.75 -12.21 -5.64
CA VAL A 201 2.89 -11.95 -4.20
C VAL A 201 1.57 -12.22 -3.50
N GLY A 202 0.44 -11.74 -4.02
CA GLY A 202 -0.88 -12.05 -3.46
C GLY A 202 -1.17 -13.56 -3.37
N GLN A 203 -0.81 -14.32 -4.41
CA GLN A 203 -0.98 -15.78 -4.42
C GLN A 203 -0.08 -16.48 -3.38
N LEU A 204 1.20 -16.13 -3.33
CA LEU A 204 2.19 -16.75 -2.42
C LEU A 204 1.82 -16.57 -0.94
N PHE A 205 1.24 -15.43 -0.59
CA PHE A 205 0.87 -15.08 0.78
C PHE A 205 -0.59 -15.32 1.12
N VAL A 206 -1.36 -15.84 0.15
CA VAL A 206 -2.82 -15.96 0.22
C VAL A 206 -3.42 -14.64 0.71
N PHE A 207 -3.13 -13.56 0.00
CA PHE A 207 -3.51 -12.18 0.32
C PHE A 207 -4.33 -11.60 -0.83
N ASP A 208 -5.40 -10.87 -0.54
CA ASP A 208 -6.28 -10.31 -1.56
C ASP A 208 -5.52 -9.29 -2.42
N ARG A 209 -5.54 -9.51 -3.73
CA ARG A 209 -4.80 -8.66 -4.68
C ARG A 209 -5.20 -7.19 -4.57
N ALA A 210 -6.48 -6.88 -4.34
CA ALA A 210 -6.93 -5.50 -4.27
C ALA A 210 -6.44 -4.82 -2.99
N ASN A 211 -6.39 -5.54 -1.88
CA ASN A 211 -5.76 -5.05 -0.66
C ASN A 211 -4.24 -4.91 -0.82
N LEU A 212 -3.58 -5.82 -1.55
CA LEU A 212 -2.13 -5.73 -1.77
C LEU A 212 -1.77 -4.49 -2.59
N VAL A 213 -2.55 -4.21 -3.65
CA VAL A 213 -2.46 -2.96 -4.41
C VAL A 213 -2.70 -1.77 -3.48
N LEU A 214 -3.71 -1.80 -2.62
CA LEU A 214 -3.94 -0.69 -1.70
C LEU A 214 -2.75 -0.47 -0.72
N TRP A 215 -2.13 -1.54 -0.24
CA TRP A 215 -0.94 -1.47 0.60
C TRP A 215 0.25 -0.84 -0.12
N LEU A 216 0.50 -1.27 -1.36
CA LEU A 216 1.54 -0.66 -2.21
C LEU A 216 1.23 0.82 -2.48
N ARG A 217 -0.04 1.20 -2.68
CA ARG A 217 -0.44 2.61 -2.86
C ARG A 217 -0.07 3.44 -1.64
N ASN A 218 -0.35 2.95 -0.43
CA ASN A 218 0.06 3.61 0.81
C ASN A 218 1.58 3.76 0.88
N GLY A 219 2.33 2.76 0.41
CA GLY A 219 3.79 2.84 0.35
C GLY A 219 4.33 3.87 -0.60
N VAL A 220 3.74 4.00 -1.79
CA VAL A 220 4.11 5.10 -2.70
C VAL A 220 3.85 6.45 -2.03
N MET A 221 2.68 6.64 -1.43
CA MET A 221 2.33 7.88 -0.75
C MET A 221 3.28 8.20 0.41
N ARG A 222 3.59 7.22 1.26
CA ARG A 222 4.48 7.41 2.41
C ARG A 222 5.92 7.67 1.96
N ASN A 223 6.45 6.88 1.04
CA ASN A 223 7.81 7.06 0.54
C ASN A 223 7.96 8.40 -0.20
N ASN A 224 6.94 8.86 -0.93
CA ASN A 224 6.94 10.21 -1.51
C ASN A 224 7.07 11.28 -0.40
N ALA A 225 6.22 11.21 0.63
CA ALA A 225 6.24 12.12 1.77
C ALA A 225 7.62 12.17 2.45
N LEU A 226 8.17 11.00 2.78
CA LEU A 226 9.46 10.88 3.48
C LEU A 226 10.64 11.40 2.65
N ASN A 227 10.53 11.39 1.32
CA ASN A 227 11.57 11.88 0.41
C ASN A 227 11.33 13.33 -0.07
N GLY A 228 10.43 14.07 0.59
CA GLY A 228 10.25 15.50 0.35
C GLY A 228 9.31 15.84 -0.82
N ALA A 229 8.55 14.87 -1.32
CA ALA A 229 7.41 15.11 -2.21
C ALA A 229 6.11 15.11 -1.39
N PRO A 230 5.02 15.74 -1.87
CA PRO A 230 3.69 15.46 -1.36
C PRO A 230 3.35 13.97 -1.45
N PRO A 231 2.44 13.44 -0.60
CA PRO A 231 2.00 12.03 -0.61
C PRO A 231 1.09 11.75 -1.83
N TYR A 232 1.62 12.00 -3.02
CA TYR A 232 0.94 11.76 -4.28
C TYR A 232 0.58 10.28 -4.38
N GLN A 233 -0.59 10.03 -4.94
CA GLN A 233 -0.97 8.69 -5.33
C GLN A 233 -0.07 8.19 -6.48
N PRO A 234 0.07 6.86 -6.65
CA PRO A 234 0.87 6.25 -7.70
C PRO A 234 0.63 6.81 -9.10
N GLU A 235 -0.61 7.07 -9.50
CA GLU A 235 -0.95 7.58 -10.83
C GLU A 235 -0.31 8.97 -11.06
N VAL A 236 -0.38 9.83 -10.05
CA VAL A 236 0.25 11.16 -10.08
C VAL A 236 1.78 11.04 -10.02
N THR A 237 2.29 10.07 -9.27
CA THR A 237 3.73 9.77 -9.18
C THR A 237 4.29 9.31 -10.53
N ILE A 238 3.56 8.48 -11.28
CA ILE A 238 3.93 8.08 -12.64
C ILE A 238 3.99 9.30 -13.56
N ASN A 239 3.02 10.21 -13.45
CA ASN A 239 3.01 11.41 -14.28
C ASN A 239 4.24 12.30 -14.05
N ALA A 240 4.80 12.31 -12.84
CA ALA A 240 6.05 13.00 -12.54
C ALA A 240 7.29 12.46 -13.29
N LEU A 241 7.20 11.26 -13.88
CA LEU A 241 8.28 10.65 -14.67
C LEU A 241 8.22 11.02 -16.16
N LYS A 242 7.13 11.64 -16.61
CA LYS A 242 6.93 12.04 -18.01
C LYS A 242 7.81 13.25 -18.36
N PRO A 243 8.30 13.35 -19.61
CA PRO A 243 8.97 14.56 -20.10
C PRO A 243 8.08 15.79 -19.91
N GLY A 244 8.66 16.90 -19.46
CA GLY A 244 7.93 18.15 -19.22
C GLY A 244 7.20 18.22 -17.87
N ALA A 245 7.18 17.15 -17.07
CA ALA A 245 6.68 17.21 -15.71
C ALA A 245 7.42 18.29 -14.90
N GLY A 246 6.65 19.11 -14.16
CA GLY A 246 7.17 20.21 -13.36
C GLY A 246 7.37 21.54 -14.09
N VAL A 247 7.06 21.60 -15.39
CA VAL A 247 6.97 22.86 -16.15
C VAL A 247 5.49 23.27 -16.24
N GLY A 248 5.06 24.23 -15.41
CA GLY A 248 3.70 24.79 -15.46
C GLY A 248 2.59 23.99 -14.76
N GLU A 249 2.94 22.94 -14.02
CA GLU A 249 2.01 21.98 -13.40
C GLU A 249 2.21 21.84 -11.87
N PRO A 250 1.23 21.27 -11.12
CA PRO A 250 1.20 21.24 -9.65
C PRO A 250 2.29 20.37 -8.97
N ILE A 251 3.18 19.74 -9.74
CA ILE A 251 4.28 18.93 -9.23
C ILE A 251 5.57 19.75 -9.31
N THR A 252 6.12 20.16 -8.18
CA THR A 252 7.34 20.97 -8.17
C THR A 252 8.58 20.16 -8.56
N LEU A 253 9.63 20.82 -9.05
CA LEU A 253 10.92 20.16 -9.34
C LEU A 253 11.49 19.44 -8.10
N ALA A 254 11.32 20.03 -6.91
CA ALA A 254 11.71 19.42 -5.65
C ALA A 254 10.96 18.09 -5.39
N ALA A 255 9.65 18.04 -5.70
CA ALA A 255 8.87 16.82 -5.58
C ALA A 255 9.34 15.73 -6.57
N ILE A 256 9.74 16.11 -7.79
CA ILE A 256 10.31 15.17 -8.78
C ILE A 256 11.60 14.54 -8.23
N THR A 257 12.51 15.34 -7.67
CA THR A 257 13.74 14.84 -7.04
C THR A 257 13.44 13.88 -5.88
N GLY A 258 12.43 14.18 -5.07
CA GLY A 258 11.97 13.31 -4.00
C GLY A 258 11.44 11.96 -4.50
N ILE A 259 10.63 11.99 -5.56
CA ILE A 259 10.10 10.77 -6.21
C ILE A 259 11.22 9.89 -6.77
N ILE A 260 12.20 10.47 -7.47
CA ILE A 260 13.35 9.72 -8.01
C ILE A 260 14.15 9.06 -6.87
N THR A 261 14.38 9.79 -5.78
CA THR A 261 15.06 9.27 -4.59
C THR A 261 14.31 8.07 -4.00
N ALA A 262 12.98 8.16 -3.91
CA ALA A 262 12.13 7.07 -3.44
C ALA A 262 12.20 5.84 -4.36
N ILE A 263 12.23 6.02 -5.68
CA ILE A 263 12.39 4.94 -6.66
C ILE A 263 13.70 4.20 -6.45
N ILE A 264 14.82 4.93 -6.30
CA ILE A 264 16.14 4.32 -6.09
C ILE A 264 16.15 3.48 -4.81
N GLY A 265 15.61 4.01 -3.71
CA GLY A 265 15.51 3.27 -2.44
C GLY A 265 14.63 2.02 -2.53
N ALA A 266 13.59 2.05 -3.35
CA ALA A 266 12.67 0.92 -3.51
C ALA A 266 13.30 -0.28 -4.21
N VAL A 267 14.32 -0.09 -5.06
CA VAL A 267 15.06 -1.20 -5.67
C VAL A 267 15.70 -2.08 -4.58
N SER A 268 16.46 -1.46 -3.66
CA SER A 268 17.12 -2.18 -2.57
C SER A 268 16.12 -2.86 -1.63
N ALA A 269 15.00 -2.19 -1.32
CA ALA A 269 13.92 -2.78 -0.53
C ALA A 269 13.28 -3.98 -1.23
N THR A 270 13.14 -3.93 -2.56
CA THR A 270 12.60 -5.04 -3.36
C THR A 270 13.55 -6.22 -3.40
N VAL A 271 14.87 -5.98 -3.49
CA VAL A 271 15.86 -7.06 -3.38
C VAL A 271 15.77 -7.74 -2.00
N ALA A 272 15.63 -6.96 -0.93
CA ALA A 272 15.44 -7.49 0.42
C ALA A 272 14.14 -8.30 0.54
N LEU A 273 13.03 -7.78 -0.01
CA LEU A 273 11.77 -8.51 -0.11
C LEU A 273 11.99 -9.86 -0.80
N LEU A 274 12.51 -9.86 -2.03
CA LEU A 274 12.73 -11.08 -2.80
C LEU A 274 13.63 -12.10 -2.09
N LYS A 275 14.66 -11.64 -1.38
CA LYS A 275 15.52 -12.54 -0.59
C LYS A 275 14.72 -13.19 0.55
N ALA A 276 13.93 -12.41 1.28
CA ALA A 276 13.06 -12.93 2.33
C ALA A 276 11.99 -13.88 1.77
N LEU A 277 11.39 -13.52 0.62
CA LEU A 277 10.45 -14.37 -0.10
C LEU A 277 11.09 -15.71 -0.45
N LYS A 278 12.26 -15.70 -1.09
CA LYS A 278 12.97 -16.93 -1.50
C LYS A 278 13.33 -17.81 -0.31
N ALA A 279 13.68 -17.21 0.83
CA ALA A 279 13.94 -17.97 2.06
C ALA A 279 12.67 -18.65 2.59
N ALA A 280 11.50 -18.02 2.43
CA ALA A 280 10.23 -18.57 2.91
C ALA A 280 9.58 -19.57 1.93
N LYS A 281 9.69 -19.37 0.61
CA LYS A 281 8.98 -20.12 -0.44
C LYS A 281 9.86 -20.40 -1.67
N GLU A 282 11.06 -20.95 -1.47
CA GLU A 282 12.10 -21.06 -2.51
C GLU A 282 11.61 -21.70 -3.82
N GLN A 283 10.81 -22.76 -3.73
CA GLN A 283 10.32 -23.50 -4.90
C GLN A 283 9.30 -22.70 -5.72
N GLU A 284 8.47 -21.89 -5.06
CA GLU A 284 7.37 -21.16 -5.71
C GLU A 284 7.85 -19.86 -6.39
N ILE A 285 8.99 -19.31 -5.98
CA ILE A 285 9.49 -18.00 -6.46
C ILE A 285 10.41 -18.11 -7.68
N LYS A 286 10.92 -19.30 -8.00
CA LYS A 286 11.84 -19.51 -9.14
C LYS A 286 11.26 -19.04 -10.48
N THR A 287 9.93 -19.03 -10.63
CA THR A 287 9.23 -18.63 -11.86
C THR A 287 8.68 -17.20 -11.83
N VAL A 288 8.57 -16.58 -10.66
CA VAL A 288 7.92 -15.27 -10.46
C VAL A 288 8.88 -14.09 -10.60
N ALA A 289 10.18 -14.32 -10.36
CA ALA A 289 11.12 -13.24 -10.03
C ALA A 289 12.11 -12.84 -11.14
N GLN A 290 11.87 -13.17 -12.41
CA GLN A 290 12.78 -12.73 -13.47
C GLN A 290 12.70 -11.20 -13.62
N GLY A 291 13.78 -10.51 -13.24
CA GLY A 291 13.92 -9.05 -13.31
C GLY A 291 13.43 -8.28 -12.07
N ILE A 292 12.57 -8.84 -11.21
CA ILE A 292 12.14 -8.13 -10.00
C ILE A 292 13.39 -7.78 -9.14
N GLY A 293 13.44 -6.57 -8.59
CA GLY A 293 14.58 -6.08 -7.81
C GLY A 293 15.77 -5.57 -8.64
N THR A 294 15.70 -5.57 -9.97
CA THR A 294 16.71 -4.88 -10.81
C THR A 294 16.23 -3.47 -11.15
N PRO A 295 17.14 -2.49 -11.31
CA PRO A 295 16.77 -1.13 -11.72
C PRO A 295 15.95 -1.09 -13.02
N THR A 296 16.30 -1.95 -13.99
CA THR A 296 15.62 -2.04 -15.29
C THR A 296 14.18 -2.54 -15.23
N PHE A 297 13.80 -3.25 -14.16
CA PHE A 297 12.41 -3.65 -13.94
C PHE A 297 11.60 -2.49 -13.38
N GLY A 298 12.21 -1.68 -12.51
CA GLY A 298 11.55 -0.53 -11.89
C GLY A 298 11.22 0.59 -12.88
N PRO A 299 10.44 1.59 -12.43
CA PRO A 299 10.14 2.77 -13.23
C PRO A 299 11.37 3.67 -13.37
N GLU A 300 11.58 4.22 -14.55
CA GLU A 300 12.65 5.19 -14.81
C GLU A 300 12.17 6.28 -15.76
N GLN A 301 12.75 7.49 -15.66
CA GLN A 301 12.42 8.58 -16.59
C GLN A 301 12.75 8.20 -18.06
N GLY A 302 13.76 7.36 -18.26
CA GLY A 302 14.15 6.86 -19.58
C GLY A 302 13.06 6.06 -20.29
N ASP A 303 12.11 5.48 -19.55
CA ASP A 303 10.97 4.75 -20.11
C ASP A 303 10.07 5.64 -20.99
N TRP A 304 10.15 6.96 -20.77
CA TRP A 304 9.32 7.96 -21.42
C TRP A 304 10.07 8.76 -22.49
N LYS A 305 11.33 8.40 -22.80
CA LYS A 305 12.27 9.21 -23.60
C LYS A 305 11.81 9.56 -25.04
N ASN A 306 10.78 8.93 -25.56
CA ASN A 306 10.21 9.24 -26.89
C ASN A 306 8.70 9.48 -26.86
N TRP A 307 8.13 9.75 -25.67
CA TRP A 307 6.71 10.01 -25.52
C TRP A 307 6.41 11.47 -25.89
N ALA A 308 5.98 11.70 -27.14
CA ALA A 308 5.62 13.02 -27.63
C ALA A 308 4.19 13.47 -27.26
N GLY A 309 3.51 12.77 -26.35
CA GLY A 309 2.10 13.05 -26.02
C GLY A 309 1.19 12.85 -27.23
N SER A 310 0.86 11.60 -27.55
CA SER A 310 -0.18 11.20 -28.51
C SER A 310 -0.33 12.09 -29.76
N SER A 311 0.60 11.96 -30.69
CA SER A 311 0.31 12.15 -32.12
C SER A 311 0.51 10.83 -32.85
N GLN A 312 -0.20 9.76 -32.42
CA GLN A 312 -0.31 8.57 -33.24
C GLN A 312 -1.41 8.79 -34.30
N PRO A 313 -1.07 8.83 -35.60
CA PRO A 313 -2.06 8.83 -36.66
C PRO A 313 -2.65 7.42 -36.74
N GLY A 314 -3.93 7.25 -36.34
CA GLY A 314 -4.65 5.99 -36.52
C GLY A 314 -5.50 5.51 -35.34
N ALA A 315 -5.42 6.15 -34.17
CA ALA A 315 -6.42 5.94 -33.13
C ALA A 315 -7.70 6.71 -33.54
N THR A 316 -8.69 6.00 -34.09
CA THR A 316 -10.04 6.55 -34.23
C THR A 316 -10.51 7.06 -32.87
N PRO A 317 -11.06 8.29 -32.78
CA PRO A 317 -11.66 8.77 -31.54
C PRO A 317 -12.88 7.88 -31.27
N GLU A 318 -12.70 6.86 -30.43
CA GLU A 318 -13.84 6.25 -29.76
C GLU A 318 -14.49 7.37 -28.96
N GLY A 319 -15.70 7.74 -29.37
CA GLY A 319 -16.44 8.84 -28.80
C GLY A 319 -16.42 8.75 -27.28
N GLU A 320 -16.08 9.88 -26.67
CA GLU A 320 -16.30 10.19 -25.26
C GLU A 320 -17.81 10.10 -24.96
N GLY A 321 -18.35 8.89 -24.92
CA GLY A 321 -19.58 8.60 -24.22
C GLY A 321 -19.28 8.80 -22.76
N GLY A 322 -19.76 9.90 -22.20
CA GLY A 322 -19.59 10.33 -20.81
C GLY A 322 -19.69 9.18 -19.82
N LYS A 323 -18.53 8.61 -19.49
CA LYS A 323 -18.33 7.77 -18.32
C LYS A 323 -17.77 8.70 -17.28
N ASP A 324 -18.64 9.10 -16.37
CA ASP A 324 -18.37 9.99 -15.25
C ASP A 324 -17.00 9.76 -14.63
N LEU A 325 -16.37 10.86 -14.21
CA LEU A 325 -15.23 10.86 -13.29
C LEU A 325 -15.45 9.95 -12.06
N GLU A 326 -16.71 9.61 -11.73
CA GLU A 326 -17.10 8.66 -10.70
C GLU A 326 -16.67 7.20 -10.99
N SER A 327 -16.47 6.84 -12.25
CA SER A 327 -16.10 5.47 -12.65
C SER A 327 -14.61 5.17 -12.53
N TYR A 328 -13.75 6.19 -12.44
CA TYR A 328 -12.28 6.07 -12.34
C TYR A 328 -11.77 6.22 -10.90
N LEU A 329 -12.65 5.97 -9.94
CA LEU A 329 -12.49 6.48 -8.58
C LEU A 329 -12.66 5.37 -7.52
N PRO A 330 -11.80 4.34 -7.46
CA PRO A 330 -11.56 3.63 -6.23
C PRO A 330 -10.32 4.25 -5.55
N LEU A 331 -10.57 5.02 -4.48
CA LEU A 331 -9.62 5.75 -3.61
C LEU A 331 -9.34 7.23 -3.96
N LEU A 332 -10.40 8.04 -3.85
CA LEU A 332 -10.34 9.50 -3.83
C LEU A 332 -9.58 10.01 -2.60
N LEU A 333 -8.34 10.45 -2.80
CA LEU A 333 -7.71 11.50 -1.98
C LEU A 333 -6.90 12.53 -2.82
N GLY A 334 -6.83 12.40 -4.15
CA GLY A 334 -5.99 13.27 -4.99
C GLY A 334 -6.66 14.55 -5.53
N GLY A 335 -7.99 14.63 -5.60
CA GLY A 335 -8.66 15.73 -6.31
C GLY A 335 -8.74 17.06 -5.53
N ALA A 336 -8.98 16.99 -4.22
CA ALA A 336 -9.19 18.20 -3.41
C ALA A 336 -7.89 18.93 -3.01
N ALA A 337 -6.77 18.21 -2.88
CA ALA A 337 -5.49 18.82 -2.49
C ALA A 337 -4.83 19.61 -3.64
N ILE A 338 -5.04 19.20 -4.90
CA ILE A 338 -4.44 19.89 -6.06
C ILE A 338 -5.17 21.22 -6.36
N LEU A 339 -6.46 21.32 -6.06
CA LEU A 339 -7.26 22.53 -6.29
C LEU A 339 -7.09 23.62 -5.21
N MET A 340 -6.50 23.30 -4.05
CA MET A 340 -6.31 24.26 -2.95
C MET A 340 -4.86 24.77 -2.79
N LEU A 341 -3.98 24.47 -3.75
CA LEU A 341 -2.63 25.05 -3.85
C LEU A 341 -2.54 26.20 -4.88
N LYS A 342 -3.67 26.86 -5.17
CA LYS A 342 -3.71 28.10 -5.98
C LYS A 342 -3.92 29.32 -5.12
#